data_AF-A0A974X4Y8-F1
#
_entry.id   AF-A0A974X4Y8-F1
#
_cell.length_a   1.000
_cell.length_b   1.000
_cell.length_c   1.000
_cell.angle_alpha   90.00
_cell.angle_beta   90.00
_cell.angle_gamma   90.00
#
_symmetry.space_group_name_H-M   'P 1'
#
loop_
_entity.id
_entity.type
_entity.pdbx_description
1 polymer ?
#
loop_
_entity_poly.entity_id
_entity_poly.type
_entity_poly.pdbx_seq_one_letter_code
_entity_poly.pdbx_strand_id
1 'polypeptide(L)'
;MFARKPASVSAAEGARAADEGRVVVYWRKGCPFCKRLQLALGRRVRDVVWVDVWADDEASAYVRSVNGGDEVVPTVVIAGAPHTNPPPREVLAAL
;
A
#
# COMPACT_ATOMS: atom_id res chain seq x y z
N MET A 1 16.17 -2.29 -15.73
CA MET A 1 14.78 -2.75 -15.90
C MET A 1 13.92 -1.99 -14.90
N PHE A 2 13.11 -1.03 -15.36
CA PHE A 2 12.22 -0.28 -14.45
C PHE A 2 11.28 -1.28 -13.78
N ALA A 3 11.25 -1.32 -12.44
CA ALA A 3 10.34 -2.16 -11.70
C ALA A 3 8.93 -1.92 -12.25
N ARG A 4 8.34 -2.96 -12.86
CA ARG A 4 7.04 -2.90 -13.50
C ARG A 4 6.03 -2.44 -12.44
N LYS A 5 5.18 -1.46 -12.77
CA LYS A 5 4.08 -1.01 -11.90
C LYS A 5 3.37 -2.26 -11.32
N PRO A 6 3.24 -2.40 -9.99
CA PRO A 6 2.44 -3.48 -9.45
C PRO A 6 1.01 -3.35 -9.97
N ALA A 7 0.36 -4.48 -10.24
CA ALA A 7 -1.04 -4.49 -10.60
C ALA A 7 -1.83 -3.91 -9.43
N SER A 8 -2.59 -2.85 -9.70
CA SER A 8 -3.41 -2.18 -8.70
C SER A 8 -4.83 -2.72 -8.76
N VAL A 9 -5.44 -2.89 -7.59
CA VAL A 9 -6.89 -3.10 -7.44
C VAL A 9 -7.57 -1.76 -7.10
N SER A 10 -8.91 -1.76 -7.07
CA SER A 10 -9.71 -0.63 -6.59
C SER A 10 -9.62 -0.44 -5.08
N ALA A 11 -10.02 0.73 -4.57
CA ALA A 11 -10.11 1.00 -3.14
C ALA A 11 -11.05 0.02 -2.42
N ALA A 12 -12.20 -0.29 -3.01
CA ALA A 12 -13.17 -1.25 -2.47
C ALA A 12 -12.62 -2.68 -2.38
N GLU A 13 -11.83 -3.11 -3.36
CA GLU A 13 -11.12 -4.40 -3.29
C GLU A 13 -10.01 -4.38 -2.23
N GLY A 14 -9.29 -3.26 -2.11
CA GLY A 14 -8.32 -3.05 -1.03
C GLY A 14 -8.95 -3.15 0.35
N ALA A 15 -10.07 -2.45 0.58
CA ALA A 15 -10.79 -2.47 1.86
C ALA A 15 -11.23 -3.90 2.23
N ARG A 16 -11.84 -4.62 1.30
CA ARG A 16 -12.22 -6.03 1.52
C ARG A 16 -11.02 -6.91 1.86
N ALA A 17 -9.90 -6.74 1.16
CA ALA A 17 -8.68 -7.48 1.46
C ALA A 17 -8.12 -7.16 2.86
N ALA A 18 -8.21 -5.91 3.31
CA ALA A 18 -7.83 -5.52 4.66
C ALA A 18 -8.72 -6.17 5.72
N ASP A 19 -10.04 -6.22 5.49
CA ASP A 19 -11.01 -6.89 6.37
C ASP A 19 -10.76 -8.41 6.45
N GLU A 20 -10.27 -9.01 5.38
CA GLU A 20 -9.80 -10.40 5.31
C GLU A 20 -8.41 -10.62 5.97
N GLY A 21 -7.81 -9.56 6.55
CA GLY A 21 -6.52 -9.62 7.23
C GLY A 21 -5.30 -9.59 6.30
N ARG A 22 -5.48 -9.31 5.00
CA ARG A 22 -4.39 -9.22 4.04
C ARG A 22 -3.68 -7.86 4.17
N VAL A 23 -2.39 -7.84 3.90
CA VAL A 23 -1.61 -6.59 3.87
C VAL A 23 -1.95 -5.81 2.59
N VAL A 24 -2.40 -4.57 2.77
CA VAL A 24 -2.76 -3.65 1.67
C VAL A 24 -1.81 -2.47 1.64
N VAL A 25 -1.24 -2.16 0.49
CA VAL A 25 -0.29 -1.06 0.30
C VAL A 25 -0.90 -0.02 -0.64
N TYR A 26 -1.21 1.14 -0.09
CA TYR A 26 -1.55 2.33 -0.85
C TYR A 26 -0.27 3.01 -1.34
N TRP A 27 -0.18 3.25 -2.65
CA TRP A 27 1.03 3.71 -3.30
C TRP A 27 0.72 4.65 -4.47
N ARG A 28 1.75 5.27 -5.04
CA ARG A 28 1.65 6.03 -6.29
C ARG A 28 2.92 5.93 -7.12
N LYS A 29 2.85 6.22 -8.42
CA LYS A 29 4.02 6.28 -9.30
C LYS A 29 5.01 7.36 -8.84
N GLY A 30 6.31 7.06 -8.88
CA GLY A 30 7.38 8.00 -8.54
C GLY A 30 7.67 8.15 -7.05
N CYS A 31 6.95 7.45 -6.17
CA CYS A 31 7.21 7.41 -4.74
C CYS A 31 8.49 6.61 -4.41
N PRO A 32 9.58 7.24 -3.90
CA PRO A 32 10.83 6.54 -3.61
C PRO A 32 10.68 5.55 -2.44
N PHE A 33 9.84 5.88 -1.45
CA PHE A 33 9.53 5.01 -0.31
C PHE A 33 8.79 3.73 -0.74
N CYS A 34 7.84 3.87 -1.65
CA CYS A 34 7.08 2.76 -2.22
C CYS A 34 7.99 1.83 -3.05
N LYS A 35 8.92 2.42 -3.83
CA LYS A 35 9.93 1.64 -4.56
C LYS A 35 10.87 0.88 -3.59
N ARG A 36 11.29 1.52 -2.50
CA ARG A 36 12.10 0.86 -1.45
C ARG A 36 11.35 -0.31 -0.84
N LEU A 37 10.07 -0.13 -0.51
CA LEU A 37 9.22 -1.19 0.02
C LEU A 37 9.09 -2.35 -0.97
N GLN A 38 8.79 -2.08 -2.25
CA GLN A 38 8.73 -3.11 -3.30
C GLN A 38 10.03 -3.91 -3.42
N LEU A 39 11.19 -3.22 -3.40
CA LEU A 39 12.49 -3.88 -3.45
C LEU A 39 12.74 -4.77 -2.24
N ALA A 40 12.41 -4.29 -1.03
CA ALA A 40 12.57 -5.04 0.20
C ALA A 40 11.62 -6.25 0.29
N LEU A 41 10.40 -6.14 -0.23
CA LEU A 41 9.46 -7.27 -0.32
C LEU A 41 9.94 -8.35 -1.29
N GLY A 42 10.69 -7.99 -2.33
CA GLY A 42 11.28 -8.93 -3.27
C GLY A 42 10.23 -9.86 -3.90
N ARG A 43 10.33 -11.17 -3.65
CA ARG A 43 9.37 -12.16 -4.17
C ARG A 43 7.98 -12.04 -3.53
N ARG A 44 7.90 -11.56 -2.28
CA ARG A 44 6.66 -11.38 -1.50
C ARG A 44 5.83 -10.19 -1.97
N VAL A 45 6.32 -9.40 -2.94
CA VAL A 45 5.59 -8.27 -3.55
C VAL A 45 4.23 -8.69 -4.15
N ARG A 46 4.07 -9.99 -4.46
CA ARG A 46 2.83 -10.58 -4.99
C ARG A 46 1.84 -11.00 -3.90
N ASP A 47 2.29 -11.05 -2.64
CA ASP A 47 1.50 -11.52 -1.51
C ASP A 47 0.74 -10.36 -0.83
N VAL A 48 1.12 -9.10 -1.15
CA VAL A 48 0.41 -7.90 -0.73
C VAL A 48 -0.58 -7.44 -1.81
N VAL A 49 -1.62 -6.73 -1.38
CA VAL A 49 -2.55 -6.03 -2.27
C VAL A 49 -2.05 -4.61 -2.51
N TRP A 50 -2.06 -4.14 -3.77
CA TRP A 50 -1.62 -2.80 -4.12
C TRP A 50 -2.81 -1.93 -4.55
N VAL A 51 -2.89 -0.72 -4.01
CA VAL A 51 -3.92 0.27 -4.38
C VAL A 51 -3.24 1.58 -4.78
N ASP A 52 -3.38 1.98 -6.03
CA ASP A 52 -2.80 3.21 -6.60
C ASP A 52 -3.72 4.40 -6.30
N VAL A 53 -3.28 5.30 -5.41
CA VAL A 53 -4.09 6.43 -4.95
C VAL A 53 -4.37 7.47 -6.05
N TRP A 54 -3.64 7.42 -7.17
CA TRP A 54 -3.91 8.29 -8.32
C TRP A 54 -4.87 7.68 -9.33
N ALA A 55 -5.13 6.38 -9.23
CA ALA A 55 -6.07 5.70 -10.12
C ALA A 55 -7.49 5.68 -9.54
N ASP A 56 -7.63 5.95 -8.24
CA ASP A 56 -8.87 5.81 -7.49
C ASP A 56 -8.98 6.92 -6.42
N ASP A 57 -9.96 7.80 -6.59
CA ASP A 57 -10.20 8.93 -5.69
C ASP A 57 -10.60 8.47 -4.28
N GLU A 58 -11.26 7.31 -4.14
CA GLU A 58 -11.59 6.75 -2.81
C GLU A 58 -10.32 6.28 -2.09
N ALA A 59 -9.34 5.75 -2.83
CA ALA A 59 -8.04 5.38 -2.25
C ALA A 59 -7.27 6.63 -1.78
N SER A 60 -7.30 7.71 -2.57
CA SER A 60 -6.74 9.00 -2.14
C SER A 60 -7.44 9.54 -0.89
N ALA A 61 -8.78 9.52 -0.86
CA ALA A 61 -9.57 9.98 0.27
C ALA A 61 -9.29 9.17 1.54
N TYR A 62 -9.17 7.84 1.42
CA TYR A 62 -8.78 6.97 2.54
C TYR A 62 -7.39 7.31 3.07
N VAL A 63 -6.40 7.45 2.19
CA VAL A 63 -5.04 7.81 2.62
C VAL A 63 -5.02 9.15 3.32
N ARG A 64 -5.76 10.15 2.83
CA ARG A 64 -5.87 11.45 3.50
C ARG A 64 -6.55 11.33 4.86
N SER A 65 -7.62 10.54 4.99
CA SER A 65 -8.35 10.42 6.26
C SER A 65 -7.50 9.82 7.38
N VAL A 66 -6.62 8.85 7.07
CA VAL A 66 -5.73 8.21 8.06
C VAL A 66 -4.43 8.99 8.31
N ASN A 67 -4.15 10.02 7.51
CA ASN A 67 -2.93 10.83 7.60
C ASN A 67 -3.22 12.32 7.88
N GLY A 68 -4.32 12.62 8.57
CA GLY A 68 -4.61 14.01 8.99
C GLY A 68 -4.90 14.98 7.84
N GLY A 69 -5.32 14.47 6.68
CA GLY A 69 -5.63 15.25 5.47
C GLY A 69 -4.60 15.12 4.35
N ASP A 70 -3.42 14.57 4.64
CA ASP A 70 -2.33 14.47 3.67
C ASP A 70 -2.33 13.15 2.89
N GLU A 71 -2.04 13.20 1.58
CA GLU A 71 -1.92 12.01 0.74
C GLU A 71 -0.54 11.34 0.91
N VAL A 72 -0.24 10.84 2.11
CA VAL A 72 1.06 10.25 2.45
C VAL A 72 1.15 8.79 2.02
N VAL A 73 2.15 8.47 1.20
CA VAL A 73 2.42 7.12 0.71
C VAL A 73 3.87 6.69 0.94
N PRO A 74 4.16 5.40 1.18
CA PRO A 74 3.18 4.31 1.27
C PRO A 74 2.39 4.38 2.58
N THR A 75 1.08 4.18 2.49
CA THR A 75 0.24 3.86 3.65
C THR A 75 -0.06 2.37 3.55
N VAL A 76 0.19 1.61 4.62
CA VAL A 76 0.06 0.16 4.63
C VAL A 76 -0.94 -0.25 5.68
N VAL A 77 -1.94 -1.04 5.30
CA VAL A 77 -2.87 -1.62 6.25
C VAL A 77 -2.38 -3.01 6.64
N ILE A 78 -2.19 -3.22 7.94
CA ILE A 78 -1.73 -4.47 8.54
C ILE A 78 -2.74 -4.85 9.62
N ALA A 79 -3.35 -6.04 9.53
CA ALA A 79 -4.37 -6.49 10.46
C ALA A 79 -5.50 -5.45 10.70
N GLY A 80 -5.94 -4.78 9.63
CA GLY A 80 -6.96 -3.73 9.66
C GLY A 80 -6.50 -2.35 10.17
N ALA A 81 -5.28 -2.23 10.70
CA ALA A 81 -4.73 -0.97 11.17
C ALA A 81 -3.90 -0.26 10.08
N PRO A 82 -4.06 1.05 9.84
CA PRO A 82 -3.23 1.80 8.91
C PRO A 82 -1.89 2.21 9.54
N HIS A 83 -0.81 2.03 8.78
CA HIS A 83 0.56 2.41 9.13
C HIS A 83 1.10 3.35 8.05
N THR A 84 1.51 4.55 8.46
CA THR A 84 2.08 5.55 7.56
C THR A 84 3.58 5.31 7.38
N ASN A 85 3.99 4.97 6.16
CA ASN A 85 5.37 4.71 5.77
C ASN A 85 6.13 3.78 6.76
N PRO A 86 5.59 2.59 7.09
CA PRO A 86 6.25 1.67 8.00
C PRO A 86 7.58 1.17 7.43
N PRO A 87 8.52 0.75 8.31
CA PRO A 87 9.75 0.13 7.86
C PRO A 87 9.44 -1.21 7.14
N PRO A 88 10.16 -1.58 6.07
CA PRO A 88 9.84 -2.81 5.32
C PRO A 88 9.86 -4.10 6.15
N ARG A 89 10.66 -4.16 7.22
CA ARG A 89 10.71 -5.29 8.14
C ARG A 89 9.36 -5.57 8.82
N GLU A 90 8.59 -4.52 9.08
CA GLU A 90 7.28 -4.62 9.74
C GLU A 90 6.25 -5.18 8.76
N VAL A 91 6.27 -4.69 7.52
CA VAL A 91 5.44 -5.23 6.44
C VAL A 91 5.79 -6.69 6.15
N LEU A 92 7.08 -7.05 6.13
CA LEU A 92 7.52 -8.44 5.94
C LEU A 92 7.09 -9.37 7.07
N ALA A 93 7.10 -8.89 8.31
CA ALA A 93 6.65 -9.68 9.47
C ALA A 93 5.13 -9.94 9.45
N ALA A 94 4.37 -9.11 8.73
CA ALA A 94 2.93 -9.23 8.58
C ALA A 94 2.49 -10.11 7.38
N LEU A 95 3.44 -10.67 6.62
CA LEU A 95 3.19 -11.50 5.43
C LEU A 95 3.47 -12.98 5.65
#